data_AF-A0A957KPB5-F1
#
_entry.id   AF-A0A957KPB5-F1
#
_cell.length_a   1.000
_cell.length_b   1.000
_cell.length_c   1.000
_cell.angle_alpha   90.00
_cell.angle_beta   90.00
_cell.angle_gamma   90.00
#
_symmetry.space_group_name_H-M   'P 1'
#
loop_
_entity.id
_entity.type
_entity.pdbx_description
1 polymer ?
#
loop_
_entity_poly.entity_id
_entity_poly.type
_entity_poly.pdbx_seq_one_letter_code
_entity_poly.pdbx_strand_id
1 'polypeptide(L)'
;MALVLLIDGHSQAYRAYFGMKTPLSTRKGEPTAAVYGFARKLLATLREVKPDYVAVAFDTGDTWRHAEFPEYKATRDAMPDDMRTQMTRIEAMLRAFNIPILTYTNYEADDILGTLAHEAGGEGYDVLVMTGDRDMFQLVDEQVKILYTSGGPNPVTSAYGLEQVQERYGLTPQQFIDFKALTGDSSDNIP
;
A
#
# COMPACT_ATOMS: atom_id res chain seq x y z
N MET A 1 -0.80 15.94 -16.93
CA MET A 1 -1.26 14.77 -17.71
C MET A 1 -2.39 14.13 -16.92
N ALA A 2 -3.03 13.06 -17.39
CA ALA A 2 -4.04 12.40 -16.56
C ALA A 2 -3.34 11.67 -15.40
N LEU A 3 -3.97 11.65 -14.24
CA LEU A 3 -3.39 11.14 -12.99
C LEU A 3 -4.03 9.81 -12.57
N VAL A 4 -3.19 8.80 -12.38
CA VAL A 4 -3.59 7.47 -11.88
C VAL A 4 -3.17 7.35 -10.41
N LEU A 5 -4.13 7.08 -9.53
CA LEU A 5 -3.89 6.75 -8.13
C LEU A 5 -4.01 5.24 -7.90
N LEU A 6 -2.91 4.60 -7.57
CA LEU A 6 -2.85 3.19 -7.20
C LEU A 6 -2.69 3.07 -5.68
N ILE A 7 -3.51 2.26 -5.02
CA ILE A 7 -3.54 2.17 -3.56
C ILE A 7 -3.22 0.74 -3.12
N ASP A 8 -2.27 0.62 -2.18
CA ASP A 8 -2.02 -0.61 -1.44
C ASP A 8 -3.09 -0.81 -0.37
N GLY A 9 -4.03 -1.73 -0.63
CA GLY A 9 -5.18 -1.97 0.20
C GLY A 9 -4.83 -2.51 1.60
N HIS A 10 -3.93 -3.49 1.69
CA HIS A 10 -3.53 -4.06 2.97
C HIS A 10 -2.76 -3.04 3.80
N SER A 11 -1.78 -2.35 3.23
CA SER A 11 -0.97 -1.39 3.98
C SER A 11 -1.83 -0.25 4.53
N GLN A 12 -2.76 0.29 3.74
CA GLN A 12 -3.67 1.32 4.24
C GLN A 12 -4.68 0.78 5.27
N ALA A 13 -5.17 -0.46 5.12
CA ALA A 13 -6.08 -1.07 6.08
C ALA A 13 -5.42 -1.35 7.43
N TYR A 14 -4.20 -1.90 7.43
CA TYR A 14 -3.41 -2.12 8.66
C TYR A 14 -3.13 -0.81 9.39
N ARG A 15 -2.78 0.25 8.65
CA ARG A 15 -2.58 1.58 9.23
C ARG A 15 -3.85 2.18 9.79
N ALA A 16 -4.99 1.98 9.13
CA ALA A 16 -6.27 2.39 9.65
C ALA A 16 -6.63 1.61 10.93
N TYR A 17 -6.38 0.29 10.95
CA TYR A 17 -6.65 -0.56 12.11
C TYR A 17 -5.82 -0.13 13.33
N PHE A 18 -4.50 -0.04 13.20
CA PHE A 18 -3.61 0.32 14.30
C PHE A 18 -3.58 1.82 14.65
N GLY A 19 -3.97 2.69 13.72
CA GLY A 19 -4.03 4.13 13.93
C GLY A 19 -5.26 4.59 14.73
N MET A 20 -6.30 3.77 14.81
CA MET A 20 -7.55 4.10 15.51
C MET A 20 -7.46 3.75 16.99
N LYS A 21 -7.26 4.78 17.83
CA LYS A 21 -7.16 4.62 19.30
C LYS A 21 -8.49 4.32 19.98
N THR A 22 -9.61 4.60 19.31
CA THR A 22 -10.96 4.37 19.85
C THR A 22 -11.60 3.20 19.12
N PRO A 23 -12.04 2.15 19.84
CA PRO A 23 -12.78 1.06 19.22
C PRO A 23 -14.11 1.60 18.69
N LEU A 24 -14.40 1.34 17.43
CA LEU A 24 -15.67 1.67 16.79
C LEU A 24 -16.39 0.36 16.46
N SER A 25 -17.69 0.31 16.71
CA SER A 25 -18.54 -0.82 16.36
C SER A 25 -19.95 -0.40 15.97
N THR A 26 -20.64 -1.26 15.21
CA THR A 26 -22.07 -1.10 14.92
C THR A 26 -22.92 -1.41 16.15
N ARG A 27 -24.23 -1.11 16.10
CA ARG A 27 -25.18 -1.51 17.16
C ARG A 27 -25.22 -3.02 17.43
N LYS A 28 -24.80 -3.84 16.46
CA LYS A 28 -24.72 -5.30 16.59
C LYS A 28 -23.37 -5.79 17.13
N GLY A 29 -22.45 -4.87 17.47
CA GLY A 29 -21.13 -5.20 17.98
C GLY A 29 -20.08 -5.51 16.91
N GLU A 30 -20.41 -5.37 15.62
CA GLU A 30 -19.44 -5.57 14.53
C GLU A 30 -18.38 -4.46 14.54
N PRO A 31 -17.07 -4.79 14.60
CA PRO A 31 -15.98 -3.80 14.58
C PRO A 31 -15.94 -3.00 13.27
N THR A 32 -15.67 -1.71 13.35
CA THR A 32 -15.65 -0.81 12.16
C THR A 32 -14.52 0.22 12.17
N ALA A 33 -13.57 0.13 13.11
CA ALA A 33 -12.49 1.10 13.24
C ALA A 33 -11.61 1.21 11.99
N ALA A 34 -11.15 0.07 11.44
CA ALA A 34 -10.34 0.02 10.23
C ALA A 34 -11.12 0.48 9.01
N VAL A 35 -12.39 0.06 8.87
CA VAL A 35 -13.28 0.49 7.77
C VAL A 35 -13.42 2.00 7.75
N TYR A 36 -13.70 2.60 8.92
CA TYR A 36 -13.83 4.04 9.06
C TYR A 36 -12.52 4.77 8.76
N GLY A 37 -11.40 4.30 9.32
CA GLY A 37 -10.08 4.90 9.09
C GLY A 37 -9.67 4.86 7.61
N PHE A 38 -9.85 3.71 6.96
CA PHE A 38 -9.59 3.52 5.54
C PHE A 38 -10.46 4.45 4.70
N ALA A 39 -11.78 4.46 4.93
CA ALA A 39 -12.71 5.33 4.21
C ALA A 39 -12.35 6.81 4.35
N ARG A 40 -12.05 7.25 5.58
CA ARG A 40 -11.64 8.63 5.86
C ARG A 40 -10.38 9.00 5.09
N LYS A 41 -9.37 8.12 5.09
CA LYS A 41 -8.12 8.37 4.40
C LYS A 41 -8.30 8.37 2.88
N LEU A 42 -8.99 7.37 2.33
CA LEU A 42 -9.35 7.29 0.91
C LEU A 42 -10.05 8.56 0.44
N LEU A 43 -11.13 8.97 1.11
CA LEU A 43 -11.90 10.16 0.74
C LEU A 43 -11.11 11.46 0.92
N ALA A 44 -10.18 11.53 1.86
CA ALA A 44 -9.27 12.67 1.98
C ALA A 44 -8.30 12.73 0.80
N THR A 45 -7.63 11.60 0.49
CA THR A 45 -6.70 11.50 -0.64
C THR A 45 -7.39 11.84 -1.96
N LEU A 46 -8.56 11.27 -2.24
CA LEU A 46 -9.31 11.57 -3.47
C LEU A 46 -9.67 13.05 -3.62
N ARG A 47 -9.99 13.74 -2.51
CA ARG A 47 -10.30 15.18 -2.53
C ARG A 47 -9.07 16.07 -2.73
N GLU A 48 -7.93 15.66 -2.17
CA GLU A 48 -6.67 16.40 -2.23
C GLU A 48 -5.99 16.21 -3.59
N VAL A 49 -5.85 14.97 -4.02
CA VAL A 49 -5.11 14.57 -5.21
C VAL A 49 -5.95 14.70 -6.49
N LYS A 50 -7.28 14.47 -6.39
CA LYS A 50 -8.23 14.51 -7.52
C LYS A 50 -7.75 13.70 -8.74
N PRO A 51 -7.48 12.39 -8.58
CA PRO A 51 -7.02 11.58 -9.70
C PRO A 51 -8.12 11.36 -10.73
N ASP A 52 -7.73 11.17 -11.99
CA ASP A 52 -8.63 10.80 -13.09
C ASP A 52 -9.00 9.31 -13.01
N TYR A 53 -8.06 8.48 -12.53
CA TYR A 53 -8.23 7.03 -12.37
C TYR A 53 -7.79 6.59 -10.98
N VAL A 54 -8.50 5.61 -10.40
CA VAL A 54 -8.13 5.02 -9.11
C VAL A 54 -8.36 3.52 -9.10
N ALA A 55 -7.44 2.78 -8.48
CA ALA A 55 -7.59 1.35 -8.21
C ALA A 55 -6.93 0.98 -6.87
N VAL A 56 -7.38 -0.14 -6.27
CA VAL A 56 -6.82 -0.66 -5.01
C VAL A 56 -6.35 -2.10 -5.23
N ALA A 57 -5.11 -2.40 -4.87
CA ALA A 57 -4.55 -3.75 -4.92
C ALA A 57 -4.60 -4.42 -3.55
N PHE A 58 -4.87 -5.73 -3.51
CA PHE A 58 -4.79 -6.57 -2.31
C PHE A 58 -4.03 -7.86 -2.59
N ASP A 59 -3.31 -8.34 -1.58
CA ASP A 59 -2.65 -9.65 -1.59
C ASP A 59 -3.66 -10.79 -1.59
N THR A 60 -3.27 -11.92 -2.20
CA THR A 60 -4.11 -13.13 -2.27
C THR A 60 -3.60 -14.28 -1.40
N GLY A 61 -2.56 -14.05 -0.59
CA GLY A 61 -1.91 -15.05 0.25
C GLY A 61 -0.51 -15.40 -0.26
N ASP A 62 -0.15 -16.68 -0.15
CA ASP A 62 1.18 -17.15 -0.53
C ASP A 62 1.47 -16.93 -2.03
N THR A 63 2.73 -16.63 -2.29
CA THR A 63 3.27 -16.31 -3.62
C THR A 63 4.44 -17.23 -3.95
N TRP A 64 4.96 -17.11 -5.17
CA TRP A 64 6.15 -17.84 -5.60
C TRP A 64 7.36 -17.59 -4.69
N ARG A 65 7.43 -16.43 -4.02
CA ARG A 65 8.48 -16.11 -3.03
C ARG A 65 8.53 -17.12 -1.89
N HIS A 66 7.39 -17.66 -1.46
CA HIS A 66 7.32 -18.66 -0.40
C HIS A 66 7.85 -20.02 -0.86
N ALA A 67 7.79 -20.31 -2.17
CA ALA A 67 8.39 -21.52 -2.74
C ALA A 67 9.91 -21.41 -2.87
N GLU A 68 10.43 -20.21 -3.16
CA GLU A 68 11.87 -19.95 -3.27
C GLU A 68 12.54 -19.79 -1.90
N PHE A 69 11.88 -19.10 -0.97
CA PHE A 69 12.36 -18.87 0.38
C PHE A 69 11.23 -19.14 1.39
N PRO A 70 11.17 -20.37 1.95
CA PRO A 70 10.08 -20.78 2.86
C PRO A 70 9.94 -19.94 4.14
N GLU A 71 10.99 -19.23 4.54
CA GLU A 71 11.02 -18.35 5.70
C GLU A 71 10.55 -16.93 5.39
N TYR A 72 10.25 -16.62 4.11
CA TYR A 72 9.73 -15.32 3.69
C TYR A 72 8.46 -14.94 4.46
N LYS A 73 8.47 -13.77 5.10
CA LYS A 73 7.37 -13.24 5.95
C LYS A 73 6.93 -14.17 7.09
N ALA A 74 7.69 -15.22 7.42
CA ALA A 74 7.32 -16.22 8.43
C ALA A 74 7.23 -15.66 9.86
N THR A 75 7.86 -14.51 10.11
CA THR A 75 7.81 -13.79 11.40
C THR A 75 6.64 -12.81 11.52
N ARG A 76 5.82 -12.63 10.47
CA ARG A 76 4.66 -11.74 10.52
C ARG A 76 3.56 -12.34 11.37
N ASP A 77 3.02 -11.53 12.28
CA ASP A 77 1.87 -11.91 13.09
C ASP A 77 0.65 -12.20 12.20
N ALA A 78 -0.14 -13.21 12.60
CA ALA A 78 -1.41 -13.48 11.95
C ALA A 78 -2.35 -12.27 12.07
N MET A 79 -3.06 -11.95 10.98
CA MET A 79 -4.07 -10.89 10.99
C MET A 79 -5.11 -11.16 12.10
N PRO A 80 -5.38 -10.18 12.99
CA PRO A 80 -6.42 -10.31 14.00
C PRO A 80 -7.80 -10.63 13.40
N ASP A 81 -8.58 -11.48 14.04
CA ASP A 81 -9.90 -11.91 13.52
C ASP A 81 -10.89 -10.75 13.34
N ASP A 82 -10.85 -9.78 14.24
CA ASP A 82 -11.67 -8.56 14.15
C ASP A 82 -11.21 -7.65 13.01
N MET A 83 -9.94 -7.67 12.63
CA MET A 83 -9.46 -7.02 11.41
C MET A 83 -9.89 -7.77 10.15
N ARG A 84 -9.87 -9.12 10.16
CA ARG A 84 -10.29 -9.94 9.01
C ARG A 84 -11.71 -9.62 8.56
N THR A 85 -12.64 -9.52 9.51
CA THR A 85 -14.04 -9.13 9.19
C THR A 85 -14.13 -7.72 8.58
N GLN A 86 -13.30 -6.80 9.05
CA GLN A 86 -13.24 -5.44 8.52
C GLN A 86 -12.61 -5.36 7.13
N MET A 87 -11.71 -6.28 6.77
CA MET A 87 -11.18 -6.36 5.40
C MET A 87 -12.29 -6.63 4.38
N THR A 88 -13.14 -7.62 4.65
CA THR A 88 -14.31 -7.90 3.80
C THR A 88 -15.23 -6.69 3.67
N ARG A 89 -15.35 -5.87 4.73
CA ARG A 89 -16.13 -4.62 4.69
C ARG A 89 -15.45 -3.51 3.89
N ILE A 90 -14.14 -3.40 3.94
CA ILE A 90 -13.36 -2.45 3.12
C ILE A 90 -13.57 -2.79 1.64
N GLU A 91 -13.45 -4.05 1.25
CA GLU A 91 -13.71 -4.48 -0.13
C GLU A 91 -15.16 -4.19 -0.56
N ALA A 92 -16.14 -4.50 0.30
CA ALA A 92 -17.55 -4.21 0.01
C ALA A 92 -17.79 -2.70 -0.19
N MET A 93 -17.15 -1.85 0.61
CA MET A 93 -17.21 -0.40 0.47
C MET A 93 -16.57 0.07 -0.85
N LEU A 94 -15.39 -0.44 -1.20
CA LEU A 94 -14.72 -0.10 -2.46
C LEU A 94 -15.59 -0.45 -3.67
N ARG A 95 -16.24 -1.62 -3.66
CA ARG A 95 -17.22 -2.01 -4.69
C ARG A 95 -18.40 -1.05 -4.73
N ALA A 96 -18.91 -0.61 -3.59
CA ALA A 96 -20.01 0.36 -3.51
C ALA A 96 -19.61 1.75 -4.04
N PHE A 97 -18.33 2.13 -3.94
CA PHE A 97 -17.78 3.34 -4.55
C PHE A 97 -17.41 3.16 -6.03
N ASN A 98 -17.64 1.97 -6.60
CA ASN A 98 -17.22 1.61 -7.96
C ASN A 98 -15.70 1.79 -8.19
N ILE A 99 -14.90 1.51 -7.16
CA ILE A 99 -13.44 1.50 -7.24
C ILE A 99 -12.98 0.07 -7.55
N PRO A 100 -12.23 -0.15 -8.64
CA PRO A 100 -11.66 -1.46 -8.96
C PRO A 100 -10.79 -2.02 -7.83
N ILE A 101 -11.02 -3.29 -7.52
CA ILE A 101 -10.20 -4.09 -6.62
C ILE A 101 -9.37 -5.04 -7.48
N LEU A 102 -8.06 -4.96 -7.35
CA LEU A 102 -7.09 -5.70 -8.14
C LEU A 102 -6.43 -6.75 -7.26
N THR A 103 -6.44 -7.99 -7.74
CA THR A 103 -5.84 -9.14 -7.07
C THR A 103 -5.31 -10.07 -8.15
N TYR A 104 -4.17 -10.69 -7.92
CA TYR A 104 -3.62 -11.66 -8.85
C TYR A 104 -2.99 -12.81 -8.07
N THR A 105 -3.46 -14.03 -8.34
CA THR A 105 -3.00 -15.22 -7.64
C THR A 105 -1.50 -15.39 -7.84
N ASN A 106 -0.80 -15.80 -6.78
CA ASN A 106 0.65 -16.03 -6.77
C ASN A 106 1.53 -14.76 -6.81
N TYR A 107 0.93 -13.57 -6.72
CA TYR A 107 1.62 -12.28 -6.69
C TYR A 107 1.08 -11.40 -5.56
N GLU A 108 1.92 -10.49 -5.07
CA GLU A 108 1.58 -9.55 -4.01
C GLU A 108 0.95 -8.27 -4.59
N ALA A 109 0.30 -7.49 -3.71
CA ALA A 109 -0.20 -6.17 -4.08
C ALA A 109 0.93 -5.31 -4.66
N ASP A 110 2.14 -5.39 -4.11
CA ASP A 110 3.31 -4.63 -4.57
C ASP A 110 3.69 -4.96 -6.02
N ASP A 111 3.58 -6.23 -6.43
CA ASP A 111 3.85 -6.65 -7.82
C ASP A 111 2.81 -6.05 -8.79
N ILE A 112 1.54 -6.04 -8.39
CA ILE A 112 0.44 -5.46 -9.17
C ILE A 112 0.64 -3.95 -9.30
N LEU A 113 0.93 -3.27 -8.18
CA LEU A 113 1.16 -1.83 -8.13
C LEU A 113 2.38 -1.43 -8.96
N GLY A 114 3.49 -2.16 -8.85
CA GLY A 114 4.70 -1.94 -9.63
C GLY A 114 4.48 -2.11 -11.13
N THR A 115 3.77 -3.18 -11.52
CA THR A 115 3.42 -3.44 -12.92
C THR A 115 2.59 -2.30 -13.51
N LEU A 116 1.50 -1.91 -12.84
CA LEU A 116 0.61 -0.87 -13.33
C LEU A 116 1.23 0.53 -13.30
N ALA A 117 2.08 0.81 -12.31
CA ALA A 117 2.80 2.08 -12.25
C ALA A 117 3.76 2.22 -13.43
N HIS A 118 4.50 1.15 -13.76
CA HIS A 118 5.40 1.14 -14.89
C HIS A 118 4.67 1.27 -16.23
N GLU A 119 3.60 0.50 -16.45
CA GLU A 119 2.80 0.57 -17.67
C GLU A 119 2.17 1.95 -17.86
N ALA A 120 1.48 2.48 -16.84
CA ALA A 120 0.84 3.79 -16.92
C ALA A 120 1.86 4.93 -17.08
N GLY A 121 2.99 4.88 -16.39
CA GLY A 121 4.08 5.85 -16.56
C GLY A 121 4.63 5.84 -17.99
N GLY A 122 4.84 4.65 -18.56
CA GLY A 122 5.28 4.46 -19.94
C GLY A 122 4.27 4.96 -21.00
N GLU A 123 2.98 4.95 -20.67
CA GLU A 123 1.91 5.54 -21.50
C GLU A 123 1.75 7.06 -21.31
N GLY A 124 2.54 7.69 -20.44
CA GLY A 124 2.54 9.14 -20.23
C GLY A 124 1.52 9.64 -19.19
N TYR A 125 1.02 8.75 -18.32
CA TYR A 125 0.25 9.14 -17.15
C TYR A 125 1.16 9.57 -16.00
N ASP A 126 0.71 10.55 -15.23
CA ASP A 126 1.30 10.79 -13.90
C ASP A 126 0.76 9.69 -12.96
N VAL A 127 1.61 9.04 -12.17
CA VAL A 127 1.22 7.95 -11.27
C VAL A 127 1.55 8.28 -9.82
N LEU A 128 0.57 8.08 -8.94
CA LEU A 128 0.76 8.10 -7.49
C LEU A 128 0.45 6.73 -6.90
N VAL A 129 1.45 6.13 -6.25
CA VAL A 129 1.27 4.88 -5.50
C VAL A 129 1.16 5.19 -4.01
N MET A 130 0.00 4.95 -3.43
CA MET A 130 -0.26 5.16 -2.01
C MET A 130 -0.03 3.87 -1.23
N THR A 131 1.11 3.80 -0.56
CA THR A 131 1.49 2.67 0.29
C THR A 131 2.13 3.16 1.59
N GLY A 132 2.25 2.25 2.53
CA GLY A 132 3.12 2.38 3.69
C GLY A 132 4.41 1.60 3.59
N ASP A 133 4.62 0.88 2.51
CA ASP A 133 5.84 0.14 2.26
C ASP A 133 6.92 1.09 1.73
N ARG A 134 8.13 0.95 2.25
CA ARG A 134 9.28 1.74 1.79
C ARG A 134 9.91 1.12 0.54
N ASP A 135 9.67 -0.16 0.30
CA ASP A 135 10.26 -0.87 -0.83
C ASP A 135 9.72 -0.35 -2.15
N MET A 136 8.51 0.21 -2.13
CA MET A 136 7.90 0.91 -3.26
C MET A 136 8.67 2.17 -3.70
N PHE A 137 9.62 2.69 -2.91
CA PHE A 137 10.51 3.76 -3.38
C PHE A 137 11.37 3.34 -4.56
N GLN A 138 11.56 2.04 -4.80
CA GLN A 138 12.23 1.53 -6.00
C GLN A 138 11.52 1.92 -7.30
N LEU A 139 10.22 2.19 -7.26
CA LEU A 139 9.41 2.51 -8.44
C LEU A 139 9.46 4.01 -8.82
N VAL A 140 10.09 4.84 -8.00
CA VAL A 140 10.09 6.29 -8.23
C VAL A 140 10.85 6.63 -9.50
N ASP A 141 10.24 7.43 -10.37
CA ASP A 141 10.88 8.00 -11.55
C ASP A 141 10.31 9.40 -11.87
N GLU A 142 10.39 9.84 -13.12
CA GLU A 142 9.86 11.13 -13.55
C GLU A 142 8.31 11.17 -13.53
N GLN A 143 7.64 10.04 -13.77
CA GLN A 143 6.18 9.90 -13.88
C GLN A 143 5.56 9.30 -12.61
N VAL A 144 6.29 8.47 -11.87
CA VAL A 144 5.82 7.71 -10.71
C VAL A 144 6.33 8.33 -9.41
N LYS A 145 5.41 8.66 -8.50
CA LYS A 145 5.74 9.08 -7.13
C LYS A 145 5.02 8.22 -6.09
N ILE A 146 5.62 8.11 -4.92
CA ILE A 146 5.05 7.33 -3.81
C ILE A 146 4.41 8.27 -2.78
N LEU A 147 3.12 8.10 -2.56
CA LEU A 147 2.39 8.73 -1.47
C LEU A 147 2.53 7.89 -0.19
N TYR A 148 3.71 7.97 0.42
CA TYR A 148 4.12 7.15 1.56
C TYR A 148 3.40 7.59 2.84
N THR A 149 2.74 6.66 3.52
CA THR A 149 2.14 6.88 4.84
C THR A 149 3.00 6.26 5.93
N SER A 150 3.55 7.08 6.83
CA SER A 150 4.45 6.63 7.89
C SER A 150 3.73 5.78 8.94
N GLY A 151 4.48 4.88 9.59
CA GLY A 151 4.01 4.17 10.79
C GLY A 151 4.06 5.03 12.04
N GLY A 152 3.63 4.45 13.16
CA GLY A 152 3.72 5.07 14.49
C GLY A 152 2.44 5.81 14.93
N PRO A 153 2.48 6.45 16.11
CA PRO A 153 1.30 6.98 16.79
C PRO A 153 0.67 8.22 16.11
N ASN A 154 1.45 8.91 15.26
CA ASN A 154 1.03 10.09 14.50
C ASN A 154 1.45 9.89 13.04
N PRO A 155 0.71 9.09 12.25
CA PRO A 155 1.07 8.80 10.87
C PRO A 155 0.99 10.07 10.01
N VAL A 156 2.02 10.30 9.20
CA VAL A 156 2.11 11.39 8.23
C VAL A 156 2.15 10.79 6.83
N THR A 157 1.43 11.41 5.89
CA THR A 157 1.48 11.03 4.49
C THR A 157 2.22 12.10 3.71
N SER A 158 3.22 11.70 2.94
CA SER A 158 4.07 12.59 2.15
C SER A 158 4.35 12.00 0.78
N ALA A 159 4.42 12.85 -0.23
CA ALA A 159 4.78 12.43 -1.59
C ALA A 159 6.30 12.36 -1.74
N TYR A 160 6.79 11.27 -2.33
CA TYR A 160 8.19 11.02 -2.63
C TYR A 160 8.38 10.85 -4.13
N GLY A 161 9.07 11.81 -4.74
CA GLY A 161 9.69 11.68 -6.07
C GLY A 161 11.20 11.54 -5.95
N LEU A 162 11.91 11.62 -7.09
CA LEU A 162 13.36 11.43 -7.18
C LEU A 162 14.15 12.26 -6.15
N GLU A 163 13.81 13.55 -6.03
CA GLU A 163 14.47 14.47 -5.10
C GLU A 163 14.28 14.05 -3.63
N GLN A 164 13.06 13.70 -3.23
CA GLN A 164 12.77 13.33 -1.84
C GLN A 164 13.40 11.99 -1.45
N VAL A 165 13.51 11.04 -2.40
CA VAL A 165 14.23 9.78 -2.18
C VAL A 165 15.72 10.06 -2.02
N GLN A 166 16.31 10.86 -2.91
CA GLN A 166 17.72 11.24 -2.84
C GLN A 166 18.06 12.01 -1.56
N GLU A 167 17.22 12.96 -1.14
CA GLU A 167 17.43 13.73 0.10
C GLU A 167 17.38 12.82 1.34
N ARG A 168 16.42 11.89 1.38
CA ARG A 168 16.20 11.03 2.55
C ARG A 168 17.22 9.91 2.67
N TYR A 169 17.60 9.30 1.55
CA TYR A 169 18.42 8.08 1.55
C TYR A 169 19.83 8.30 0.98
N GLY A 170 20.07 9.38 0.25
CA GLY A 170 21.32 9.59 -0.48
C GLY A 170 21.48 8.66 -1.69
N LEU A 171 20.40 7.98 -2.11
CA LEU A 171 20.41 6.94 -3.13
C LEU A 171 19.42 7.26 -4.25
N THR A 172 19.73 6.79 -5.46
CA THR A 172 18.74 6.70 -6.54
C THR A 172 17.78 5.53 -6.30
N PRO A 173 16.59 5.51 -6.91
CA PRO A 173 15.66 4.38 -6.83
C PRO A 173 16.30 3.04 -7.23
N GLN A 174 17.16 3.03 -8.25
CA GLN A 174 17.90 1.83 -8.65
C GLN A 174 18.88 1.36 -7.56
N GLN A 175 19.61 2.28 -6.93
CA GLN A 175 20.51 1.94 -5.82
C GLN A 175 19.75 1.53 -4.56
N PHE A 176 18.50 1.96 -4.40
CA PHE A 176 17.64 1.53 -3.29
C PHE A 176 17.36 0.02 -3.34
N ILE A 177 17.21 -0.54 -4.55
CA ILE A 177 17.07 -1.99 -4.77
C ILE A 177 18.34 -2.71 -4.29
N ASP A 178 19.51 -2.27 -4.75
CA ASP A 178 20.79 -2.86 -4.35
C ASP A 178 21.01 -2.76 -2.84
N PHE A 179 20.66 -1.61 -2.25
CA PHE A 179 20.74 -1.39 -0.81
C PHE A 179 19.89 -2.41 -0.05
N LYS A 180 18.61 -2.57 -0.42
CA LYS A 180 17.70 -3.54 0.20
C LYS A 180 18.20 -4.98 0.06
N ALA A 181 18.74 -5.34 -1.11
CA ALA A 181 19.33 -6.65 -1.35
C ALA A 181 20.57 -6.92 -0.50
N LEU A 182 21.35 -5.88 -0.15
CA LEU A 182 22.56 -6.00 0.66
C LEU A 182 22.31 -5.95 2.17
N THR A 183 21.28 -5.23 2.62
CA THR A 183 20.98 -5.06 4.05
C THR A 183 19.93 -6.03 4.58
N GLY A 184 19.27 -6.75 3.68
CA GLY A 184 18.09 -7.55 4.00
C GLY A 184 16.88 -6.70 4.35
N ASP A 185 15.82 -7.39 4.77
CA ASP A 185 14.59 -6.81 5.29
C ASP A 185 14.00 -7.70 6.40
N SER A 186 14.17 -7.25 7.63
CA SER A 186 13.63 -7.96 8.80
C SER A 186 12.10 -8.05 8.84
N SER A 187 11.38 -7.13 8.19
CA SER A 187 9.91 -7.16 8.13
C SER A 187 9.36 -8.23 7.18
N ASP A 188 10.20 -8.61 6.21
CA ASP A 188 9.97 -9.69 5.25
C ASP A 188 10.76 -10.97 5.59
N ASN A 189 11.47 -10.94 6.73
CA ASN A 189 12.36 -12.00 7.18
C ASN A 189 13.47 -12.35 6.18
N ILE A 190 13.89 -11.38 5.36
CA ILE A 190 15.03 -11.49 4.45
C ILE A 190 16.31 -11.10 5.24
N PRO A 191 17.32 -11.98 5.31
CA PRO A 191 18.54 -11.77 6.09
C PRO A 191 19.49 -10.71 5.50
#